data_AF-N8XML1-F1
#
_entry.id   AF-N8XML1-F1
#
_cell.length_a   1.000
_cell.length_b   1.000
_cell.length_c   1.000
_cell.angle_alpha   90.00
_cell.angle_beta   90.00
_cell.angle_gamma   90.00
#
_symmetry.space_group_name_H-M   'P 1'
#
loop_
_entity.id
_entity.type
_entity.pdbx_description
1 polymer ?
#
loop_
_entity_poly.entity_id
_entity_poly.type
_entity_poly.pdbx_seq_one_letter_code
_entity_poly.pdbx_strand_id
1 'polypeptide(L)'
;MLSTKILKLRLSRIQKGKEHLSSQDKLMLVTMQSPDRSAHFLLRLFKVTLPKQWKFRHEDDEDILYASQLIQLIEDELLSAYESHARKYAWYEQCLVYRLNFIETQPNQQHINGYLRQLDRCLDQQPKIDLLHYFQQHYPSAQHAIALAKAYAGAAQYNQAIEYYEWAAQQSQQRNETAFYAYIDCLLSRNQPEYQPQLSDVEYALHLLLHHLKPIDQNNQTQRLQRAVSLLLPESILRTRASNSNLLADMGRGLNSLGKSLNSIFGAKQSHLPFSQEVIATAPQLLTTQCVLSSLVQQNTMQVVWQHLLEQNTASTGLADLPLTYLWQAMQQNAEIWCLLQQPVHHEELLAQLTPIESKPKPAFDLGHIQMILEQGLMAYLGDIRLNKQHPERNALYAQRDVLVQEMIAFAVWFNQEVLTAYLQQQSQQFEQVRNGLRLLDGSALSSGLFALQFEMQKRAQDLADWMTLKLVKGNEFDQMQAAWVALRECSNFGGGQEKVQRLESTLERYKTLRSSQILVTAIENEQQLKQVDEW
;
A
#
# COMPACT_ATOMS: atom_id res chain seq x y z
N MET A 1 -47.08 -12.70 -8.98
CA MET A 1 -47.49 -12.27 -7.63
C MET A 1 -48.97 -12.53 -7.41
N LEU A 2 -49.41 -12.53 -6.15
CA LEU A 2 -50.79 -12.82 -5.77
C LEU A 2 -51.76 -11.74 -6.28
N SER A 3 -53.02 -12.10 -6.47
CA SER A 3 -54.07 -11.10 -6.68
C SER A 3 -54.40 -10.37 -5.38
N THR A 4 -54.94 -9.17 -5.50
CA THR A 4 -55.25 -8.25 -4.39
C THR A 4 -56.19 -8.90 -3.36
N LYS A 5 -57.23 -9.59 -3.84
CA LYS A 5 -58.15 -10.38 -3.01
C LYS A 5 -57.42 -11.42 -2.17
N ILE A 6 -56.45 -12.12 -2.75
CA ILE A 6 -55.67 -13.15 -2.06
C ILE A 6 -54.66 -12.50 -1.09
N LEU A 7 -53.99 -11.43 -1.52
CA LEU A 7 -53.00 -10.72 -0.70
C LEU A 7 -53.65 -10.13 0.57
N LYS A 8 -54.80 -9.46 0.43
CA LYS A 8 -55.63 -8.96 1.53
C LYS A 8 -55.93 -10.03 2.59
N LEU A 9 -56.43 -11.18 2.14
CA LEU A 9 -56.78 -12.29 3.03
C LEU A 9 -55.55 -12.86 3.74
N ARG A 10 -54.36 -12.79 3.14
CA ARG A 10 -53.15 -13.35 3.72
C ARG A 10 -52.42 -12.38 4.64
N LEU A 11 -52.38 -11.09 4.31
CA LEU A 11 -51.87 -10.05 5.19
C LEU A 11 -52.71 -9.96 6.47
N SER A 12 -54.05 -10.03 6.37
CA SER A 12 -54.92 -10.08 7.56
C SER A 12 -54.68 -11.33 8.43
N ARG A 13 -54.39 -12.49 7.83
CA ARG A 13 -53.96 -13.70 8.57
C ARG A 13 -52.60 -13.52 9.25
N ILE A 14 -51.66 -12.84 8.60
CA ILE A 14 -50.35 -12.51 9.20
C ILE A 14 -50.53 -11.60 10.40
N GLN A 15 -51.35 -10.56 10.28
CA GLN A 15 -51.61 -9.61 11.35
C GLN A 15 -52.28 -10.28 12.55
N LYS A 16 -53.27 -11.18 12.33
CA LYS A 16 -53.94 -11.94 13.39
C LYS A 16 -53.03 -12.98 14.07
N GLY A 17 -52.04 -13.50 13.35
CA GLY A 17 -51.11 -14.53 13.84
C GLY A 17 -49.69 -14.03 14.10
N LYS A 18 -49.49 -12.72 14.32
CA LYS A 18 -48.18 -12.06 14.28
C LYS A 18 -47.12 -12.72 15.17
N GLU A 19 -47.51 -13.17 16.37
CA GLU A 19 -46.63 -13.81 17.36
C GLU A 19 -46.33 -15.28 17.09
N HIS A 20 -47.14 -15.97 16.27
CA HIS A 20 -47.05 -17.42 16.06
C HIS A 20 -46.54 -17.81 14.67
N LEU A 21 -46.33 -16.84 13.79
CA LEU A 21 -45.86 -17.08 12.43
C LEU A 21 -44.37 -16.76 12.31
N SER A 22 -43.58 -17.72 11.85
CA SER A 22 -42.20 -17.49 11.48
C SER A 22 -42.09 -16.57 10.25
N SER A 23 -40.94 -15.91 10.06
CA SER A 23 -40.68 -15.12 8.84
C SER A 23 -40.82 -15.96 7.56
N GLN A 24 -40.52 -17.25 7.63
CA GLN A 24 -40.74 -18.21 6.54
C GLN A 24 -42.23 -18.43 6.25
N ASP A 25 -43.06 -18.61 7.28
CA ASP A 25 -44.51 -18.78 7.09
C ASP A 25 -45.18 -17.52 6.55
N LYS A 26 -44.68 -16.35 6.95
CA LYS A 26 -45.11 -15.04 6.43
C LYS A 26 -44.71 -14.89 4.97
N LEU A 27 -43.47 -15.22 4.61
CA LEU A 27 -43.00 -15.21 3.23
C LEU A 27 -43.80 -16.17 2.32
N MET A 28 -44.01 -17.41 2.75
CA MET A 28 -44.79 -18.40 1.99
C MET A 28 -46.22 -17.90 1.73
N LEU A 29 -46.85 -17.28 2.73
CA LEU A 29 -48.17 -16.68 2.55
C LEU A 29 -48.17 -15.58 1.50
N VAL A 30 -47.18 -14.71 1.44
CA VAL A 30 -47.23 -13.59 0.49
C VAL A 30 -46.67 -13.92 -0.90
N THR A 31 -46.07 -15.10 -1.09
CA THR A 31 -45.42 -15.48 -2.36
C THR A 31 -46.04 -16.67 -3.08
N MET A 32 -46.56 -17.69 -2.39
CA MET A 32 -46.98 -18.96 -3.01
C MET A 32 -48.48 -19.00 -3.36
N GLN A 33 -48.89 -19.50 -4.52
CA GLN A 33 -50.33 -19.62 -4.81
C GLN A 33 -51.07 -20.58 -3.85
N SER A 34 -50.43 -21.67 -3.42
CA SER A 34 -50.97 -22.65 -2.47
C SER A 34 -49.94 -22.95 -1.35
N PRO A 35 -49.94 -22.16 -0.26
CA PRO A 35 -48.99 -22.37 0.83
C PRO A 35 -49.39 -23.58 1.68
N ASP A 36 -48.68 -24.70 1.54
CA ASP A 36 -48.86 -25.88 2.40
C ASP A 36 -48.08 -25.69 3.71
N ARG A 37 -48.84 -25.44 4.80
CA ARG A 37 -48.34 -25.22 6.16
C ARG A 37 -48.28 -26.49 7.01
N SER A 38 -48.56 -27.65 6.43
CA SER A 38 -48.60 -28.95 7.14
C SER A 38 -47.35 -29.82 6.94
N ALA A 39 -46.51 -29.51 5.94
CA ALA A 39 -45.29 -30.28 5.64
C ALA A 39 -44.21 -30.16 6.73
N HIS A 40 -43.38 -31.19 6.95
CA HIS A 40 -42.25 -31.14 7.88
C HIS A 40 -41.19 -30.09 7.52
N PHE A 41 -40.49 -29.54 8.52
CA PHE A 41 -39.47 -28.48 8.39
C PHE A 41 -38.45 -28.73 7.26
N LEU A 42 -37.90 -29.95 7.16
CA LEU A 42 -36.91 -30.32 6.13
C LEU A 42 -37.50 -30.27 4.70
N LEU A 43 -38.77 -30.64 4.51
CA LEU A 43 -39.44 -30.54 3.21
C LEU A 43 -39.81 -29.10 2.84
N ARG A 44 -39.95 -28.20 3.83
CA ARG A 44 -40.21 -26.77 3.59
C ARG A 44 -38.94 -26.03 3.14
N LEU A 45 -37.76 -26.41 3.64
CA LEU A 45 -36.48 -25.80 3.25
C LEU A 45 -36.23 -25.88 1.72
N PHE A 46 -36.68 -26.95 1.07
CA PHE A 46 -36.53 -27.12 -0.39
C PHE A 46 -37.68 -26.53 -1.23
N LYS A 47 -38.78 -26.08 -0.61
CA LYS A 47 -39.98 -25.58 -1.32
C LYS A 47 -40.16 -24.07 -1.28
N VAL A 48 -39.47 -23.35 -0.38
CA VAL A 48 -39.57 -21.89 -0.31
C VAL A 48 -38.67 -21.26 -1.37
N THR A 49 -39.26 -20.94 -2.52
CA THR A 49 -38.59 -20.14 -3.55
C THR A 49 -38.60 -18.67 -3.13
N LEU A 50 -37.45 -18.15 -2.73
CA LEU A 50 -37.30 -16.73 -2.41
C LEU A 50 -37.49 -15.88 -3.69
N PRO A 51 -38.32 -14.83 -3.66
CA PRO A 51 -38.56 -14.00 -4.83
C PRO A 51 -37.28 -13.26 -5.25
N LYS A 52 -37.03 -13.19 -6.55
CA LYS A 52 -35.98 -12.33 -7.12
C LYS A 52 -36.51 -10.94 -7.44
N GLN A 53 -37.81 -10.81 -7.67
CA GLN A 53 -38.49 -9.56 -8.00
C GLN A 53 -39.84 -9.50 -7.30
N TRP A 54 -40.15 -8.32 -6.75
CA TRP A 54 -41.44 -7.94 -6.27
C TRP A 54 -42.22 -7.16 -7.33
N LYS A 55 -43.44 -7.59 -7.61
CA LYS A 55 -44.36 -6.95 -8.57
C LYS A 55 -45.62 -6.52 -7.83
N PHE A 56 -45.64 -5.26 -7.46
CA PHE A 56 -46.76 -4.64 -6.76
C PHE A 56 -47.81 -4.17 -7.78
N ARG A 57 -49.08 -4.47 -7.50
CA ARG A 57 -50.22 -4.00 -8.29
C ARG A 57 -50.57 -2.58 -7.88
N HIS A 58 -51.09 -1.79 -8.81
CA HIS A 58 -51.35 -0.35 -8.63
C HIS A 58 -52.53 0.14 -9.51
N GLU A 59 -53.50 -0.74 -9.84
CA GLU A 59 -54.62 -0.37 -10.73
C GLU A 59 -55.66 0.50 -10.00
N ASP A 60 -55.83 0.31 -8.69
CA ASP A 60 -56.77 1.05 -7.85
C ASP A 60 -56.23 1.31 -6.43
N ASP A 61 -56.99 2.05 -5.61
CA ASP A 61 -56.61 2.37 -4.22
C ASP A 61 -56.50 1.12 -3.33
N GLU A 62 -57.26 0.05 -3.63
CA GLU A 62 -57.20 -1.21 -2.87
C GLU A 62 -55.87 -1.94 -3.14
N ASP A 63 -55.42 -1.94 -4.38
CA ASP A 63 -54.11 -2.43 -4.81
C ASP A 63 -52.98 -1.69 -4.09
N ILE A 64 -53.01 -0.36 -4.09
CA ILE A 64 -51.98 0.48 -3.45
C ILE A 64 -51.94 0.22 -1.93
N LEU A 65 -53.11 0.15 -1.28
CA LEU A 65 -53.22 -0.13 0.16
C LEU A 65 -52.54 -1.45 0.55
N TYR A 66 -52.85 -2.54 -0.17
CA TYR A 66 -52.30 -3.86 0.16
C TYR A 66 -50.86 -4.04 -0.33
N ALA A 67 -50.44 -3.35 -1.39
CA ALA A 67 -49.04 -3.24 -1.74
C ALA A 67 -48.23 -2.54 -0.62
N SER A 68 -48.76 -1.44 -0.06
CA SER A 68 -48.12 -0.74 1.07
C SER A 68 -47.97 -1.63 2.30
N GLN A 69 -48.99 -2.41 2.65
CA GLN A 69 -48.91 -3.36 3.77
C GLN A 69 -47.91 -4.49 3.51
N LEU A 70 -47.81 -4.97 2.26
CA LEU A 70 -46.81 -5.96 1.88
C LEU A 70 -45.39 -5.39 1.97
N ILE A 71 -45.18 -4.15 1.51
CA ILE A 71 -43.89 -3.45 1.62
C ILE A 71 -43.48 -3.33 3.08
N GLN A 72 -44.40 -2.92 3.96
CA GLN A 72 -44.12 -2.84 5.40
C GLN A 72 -43.69 -4.19 5.97
N LEU A 73 -44.36 -5.30 5.61
CA LEU A 73 -43.93 -6.63 6.03
C LEU A 73 -42.52 -6.99 5.51
N ILE A 74 -42.22 -6.60 4.28
CA ILE A 74 -40.89 -6.84 3.69
C ILE A 74 -39.82 -6.09 4.47
N GLU A 75 -40.02 -4.79 4.69
CA GLU A 75 -39.06 -3.90 5.35
C GLU A 75 -38.86 -4.25 6.84
N ASP A 76 -39.94 -4.51 7.57
CA ASP A 76 -39.91 -4.73 9.02
C ASP A 76 -39.36 -6.12 9.39
N GLU A 77 -39.61 -7.15 8.57
CA GLU A 77 -39.32 -8.54 8.94
C GLU A 77 -38.54 -9.35 7.90
N LEU A 78 -38.87 -9.23 6.60
CA LEU A 78 -38.31 -10.14 5.61
C LEU A 78 -36.90 -9.75 5.16
N LEU A 79 -36.56 -8.45 5.12
CA LEU A 79 -35.21 -7.99 4.81
C LEU A 79 -34.19 -8.52 5.81
N SER A 80 -34.50 -8.47 7.11
CA SER A 80 -33.60 -8.95 8.17
C SER A 80 -33.53 -10.48 8.21
N ALA A 81 -34.65 -11.18 7.99
CA ALA A 81 -34.68 -12.64 7.98
C ALA A 81 -33.95 -13.26 6.78
N TYR A 82 -33.84 -12.54 5.66
CA TYR A 82 -33.26 -13.03 4.41
C TYR A 82 -32.17 -12.10 3.85
N GLU A 83 -31.35 -11.52 4.71
CA GLU A 83 -30.42 -10.42 4.38
C GLU A 83 -29.60 -10.66 3.10
N SER A 84 -28.92 -11.81 2.99
CA SER A 84 -28.04 -12.11 1.85
C SER A 84 -28.79 -12.17 0.52
N HIS A 85 -29.98 -12.79 0.50
CA HIS A 85 -30.81 -12.89 -0.69
C HIS A 85 -31.49 -11.56 -1.01
N ALA A 86 -32.03 -10.88 0.01
CA ALA A 86 -32.69 -9.58 -0.14
C ALA A 86 -31.74 -8.52 -0.71
N ARG A 87 -30.48 -8.47 -0.22
CA ARG A 87 -29.43 -7.59 -0.74
C ARG A 87 -29.03 -7.96 -2.17
N LYS A 88 -28.85 -9.26 -2.46
CA LYS A 88 -28.48 -9.73 -3.81
C LYS A 88 -29.52 -9.35 -4.88
N TYR A 89 -30.80 -9.31 -4.50
CA TYR A 89 -31.90 -9.04 -5.42
C TYR A 89 -32.58 -7.69 -5.16
N ALA A 90 -31.92 -6.76 -4.45
CA ALA A 90 -32.35 -5.38 -4.27
C ALA A 90 -33.82 -5.23 -3.79
N TRP A 91 -34.24 -6.04 -2.81
CA TRP A 91 -35.63 -6.04 -2.33
C TRP A 91 -36.07 -4.69 -1.78
N TYR A 92 -35.18 -4.01 -1.05
CA TYR A 92 -35.47 -2.70 -0.48
C TYR A 92 -35.67 -1.65 -1.59
N GLU A 93 -34.78 -1.65 -2.57
CA GLU A 93 -34.81 -0.74 -3.71
C GLU A 93 -36.10 -0.92 -4.53
N GLN A 94 -36.54 -2.17 -4.75
CA GLN A 94 -37.81 -2.46 -5.41
C GLN A 94 -39.02 -1.92 -4.63
N CYS A 95 -39.00 -2.04 -3.30
CA CYS A 95 -40.04 -1.46 -2.44
C CYS A 95 -40.03 0.07 -2.53
N LEU A 96 -38.84 0.67 -2.43
CA LEU A 96 -38.67 2.12 -2.46
C LEU A 96 -39.11 2.74 -3.80
N VAL A 97 -38.77 2.13 -4.94
CA VAL A 97 -39.26 2.55 -6.26
C VAL A 97 -40.80 2.60 -6.28
N TYR A 98 -41.46 1.56 -5.76
CA TYR A 98 -42.92 1.53 -5.70
C TYR A 98 -43.47 2.64 -4.79
N ARG A 99 -42.87 2.83 -3.59
CA ARG A 99 -43.30 3.88 -2.66
C ARG A 99 -43.21 5.26 -3.30
N LEU A 100 -42.10 5.57 -3.97
CA LEU A 100 -41.89 6.87 -4.63
C LEU A 100 -42.85 7.11 -5.80
N ASN A 101 -43.30 6.07 -6.50
CA ASN A 101 -44.21 6.22 -7.63
C ASN A 101 -45.70 6.30 -7.24
N PHE A 102 -46.11 5.64 -6.15
CA PHE A 102 -47.54 5.43 -5.86
C PHE A 102 -48.00 5.75 -4.44
N ILE A 103 -47.10 5.82 -3.45
CA ILE A 103 -47.48 6.02 -2.02
C ILE A 103 -47.03 7.39 -1.53
N GLU A 104 -45.75 7.70 -1.69
CA GLU A 104 -45.12 8.95 -1.29
C GLU A 104 -44.50 9.63 -2.52
N THR A 105 -45.35 10.17 -3.38
CA THR A 105 -44.93 10.79 -4.65
C THR A 105 -44.13 12.09 -4.47
N GLN A 106 -44.23 12.72 -3.30
CA GLN A 106 -43.47 13.91 -2.92
C GLN A 106 -42.88 13.72 -1.52
N PRO A 107 -41.78 12.95 -1.38
CA PRO A 107 -41.17 12.72 -0.07
C PRO A 107 -40.58 14.01 0.49
N ASN A 108 -40.76 14.23 1.79
CA ASN A 108 -40.10 15.33 2.49
C ASN A 108 -38.64 14.98 2.81
N GLN A 109 -37.86 15.95 3.29
CA GLN A 109 -36.44 15.74 3.59
C GLN A 109 -36.17 14.67 4.66
N GLN A 110 -37.09 14.49 5.63
CA GLN A 110 -36.95 13.45 6.65
C GLN A 110 -37.09 12.05 6.06
N HIS A 111 -38.05 11.86 5.15
CA HIS A 111 -38.22 10.60 4.43
C HIS A 111 -37.00 10.31 3.55
N ILE A 112 -36.53 11.29 2.76
CA ILE A 112 -35.34 11.15 1.91
C ILE A 112 -34.12 10.74 2.75
N ASN A 113 -33.88 11.42 3.87
CA ASN A 113 -32.77 11.06 4.77
C ASN A 113 -32.92 9.63 5.33
N GLY A 114 -34.14 9.18 5.61
CA GLY A 114 -34.44 7.80 6.00
C GLY A 114 -34.10 6.80 4.90
N TYR A 115 -34.49 7.10 3.65
CA TYR A 115 -34.20 6.27 2.48
C TYR A 115 -32.71 6.15 2.21
N LEU A 116 -31.98 7.26 2.23
CA LEU A 116 -30.53 7.26 2.02
C LEU A 116 -29.80 6.39 3.04
N ARG A 117 -30.21 6.42 4.33
CA ARG A 117 -29.61 5.58 5.38
C ARG A 117 -29.81 4.08 5.13
N GLN A 118 -30.95 3.70 4.57
CA GLN A 118 -31.20 2.29 4.23
C GLN A 118 -30.47 1.89 2.95
N LEU A 119 -30.46 2.75 1.93
CA LEU A 119 -29.69 2.53 0.70
C LEU A 119 -28.19 2.39 0.95
N ASP A 120 -27.64 3.03 1.99
CA ASP A 120 -26.23 2.86 2.38
C ASP A 120 -25.88 1.42 2.77
N ARG A 121 -26.87 0.60 3.16
CA ARG A 121 -26.70 -0.83 3.50
C ARG A 121 -26.88 -1.75 2.29
N CYS A 122 -27.44 -1.24 1.19
CA CYS A 122 -27.65 -1.97 -0.04
C CYS A 122 -26.35 -2.16 -0.83
N LEU A 123 -26.35 -3.12 -1.75
CA LEU A 123 -25.23 -3.33 -2.65
C LEU A 123 -25.16 -2.20 -3.68
N ASP A 124 -23.95 -1.81 -4.05
CA ASP A 124 -23.69 -0.80 -5.07
C ASP A 124 -23.95 -1.37 -6.47
N GLN A 125 -25.23 -1.43 -6.82
CA GLN A 125 -25.76 -1.97 -8.08
C GLN A 125 -26.74 -0.99 -8.71
N GLN A 126 -27.10 -1.24 -9.97
CA GLN A 126 -27.96 -0.35 -10.77
C GLN A 126 -29.25 0.09 -10.04
N PRO A 127 -30.00 -0.76 -9.32
CA PRO A 127 -31.22 -0.31 -8.63
C PRO A 127 -30.98 0.78 -7.58
N LYS A 128 -29.89 0.68 -6.81
CA LYS A 128 -29.49 1.70 -5.84
C LYS A 128 -29.05 2.97 -6.57
N ILE A 129 -28.27 2.81 -7.64
CA ILE A 129 -27.77 3.94 -8.46
C ILE A 129 -28.94 4.72 -9.07
N ASP A 130 -29.92 4.04 -9.66
CA ASP A 130 -31.10 4.67 -10.28
C ASP A 130 -31.90 5.50 -9.26
N LEU A 131 -32.09 4.96 -8.05
CA LEU A 131 -32.77 5.66 -6.95
C LEU A 131 -31.97 6.87 -6.46
N LEU A 132 -30.66 6.74 -6.27
CA LEU A 132 -29.79 7.83 -5.86
C LEU A 132 -29.72 8.92 -6.94
N HIS A 133 -29.73 8.52 -8.21
CA HIS A 133 -29.80 9.43 -9.34
C HIS A 133 -31.13 10.19 -9.38
N TYR A 134 -32.25 9.50 -9.15
CA TYR A 134 -33.56 10.15 -8.97
C TYR A 134 -33.51 11.22 -7.87
N PHE A 135 -32.96 10.90 -6.69
CA PHE A 135 -32.85 11.89 -5.61
C PHE A 135 -31.96 13.07 -5.97
N GLN A 136 -30.85 12.85 -6.68
CA GLN A 136 -29.96 13.92 -7.12
C GLN A 136 -30.61 14.82 -8.18
N GLN A 137 -31.40 14.26 -9.10
CA GLN A 137 -32.11 15.02 -10.13
C GLN A 137 -33.25 15.87 -9.57
N HIS A 138 -34.04 15.31 -8.65
CA HIS A 138 -35.22 16.00 -8.11
C HIS A 138 -34.91 16.87 -6.89
N TYR A 139 -33.86 16.56 -6.14
CA TYR A 139 -33.48 17.25 -4.91
C TYR A 139 -31.97 17.47 -4.86
N PRO A 140 -31.36 18.25 -5.78
CA PRO A 140 -29.91 18.36 -5.89
C PRO A 140 -29.28 18.87 -4.59
N SER A 141 -28.34 18.10 -4.03
CA SER A 141 -27.57 18.50 -2.85
C SER A 141 -26.21 17.82 -2.85
N ALA A 142 -25.21 18.44 -2.21
CA ALA A 142 -23.89 17.83 -2.07
C ALA A 142 -23.95 16.44 -1.40
N GLN A 143 -24.86 16.24 -0.44
CA GLN A 143 -25.06 14.95 0.21
C GLN A 143 -25.57 13.87 -0.76
N HIS A 144 -26.53 14.21 -1.62
CA HIS A 144 -27.07 13.27 -2.61
C HIS A 144 -26.04 12.93 -3.68
N ALA A 145 -25.31 13.92 -4.17
CA ALA A 145 -24.20 13.71 -5.11
C ALA A 145 -23.10 12.81 -4.51
N ILE A 146 -22.71 13.02 -3.25
CA ILE A 146 -21.73 12.14 -2.57
C ILE A 146 -22.26 10.71 -2.45
N ALA A 147 -23.53 10.53 -2.06
CA ALA A 147 -24.12 9.19 -1.96
C ALA A 147 -24.14 8.47 -3.31
N LEU A 148 -24.51 9.18 -4.37
CA LEU A 148 -24.51 8.67 -5.74
C LEU A 148 -23.09 8.35 -6.22
N ALA A 149 -22.12 9.23 -5.97
CA ALA A 149 -20.71 9.00 -6.30
C ALA A 149 -20.14 7.76 -5.61
N LYS A 150 -20.46 7.55 -4.33
CA LYS A 150 -20.10 6.33 -3.59
C LYS A 150 -20.67 5.07 -4.24
N ALA A 151 -21.94 5.09 -4.64
CA ALA A 151 -22.57 3.95 -5.30
C ALA A 151 -21.93 3.65 -6.66
N TYR A 152 -21.62 4.68 -7.45
CA TYR A 152 -20.86 4.50 -8.70
C TYR A 152 -19.46 3.93 -8.46
N ALA A 153 -18.73 4.43 -7.47
CA ALA A 153 -17.41 3.93 -7.12
C ALA A 153 -17.44 2.47 -6.65
N GLY A 154 -18.44 2.09 -5.83
CA GLY A 154 -18.66 0.72 -5.38
C GLY A 154 -19.02 -0.24 -6.52
N ALA A 155 -19.67 0.27 -7.57
CA ALA A 155 -19.92 -0.45 -8.82
C ALA A 155 -18.75 -0.41 -9.82
N ALA A 156 -17.59 0.13 -9.43
CA ALA A 156 -16.41 0.36 -10.27
C ALA A 156 -16.66 1.26 -11.50
N GLN A 157 -17.70 2.09 -11.47
CA GLN A 157 -18.03 3.09 -12.49
C GLN A 157 -17.36 4.43 -12.15
N TYR A 158 -16.03 4.47 -12.24
CA TYR A 158 -15.24 5.58 -11.69
C TYR A 158 -15.42 6.92 -12.39
N ASN A 159 -15.74 6.94 -13.69
CA ASN A 159 -15.98 8.20 -14.43
C ASN A 159 -17.15 8.98 -13.81
N GLN A 160 -18.29 8.31 -13.64
CA GLN A 160 -19.48 8.90 -13.03
C GLN A 160 -19.22 9.27 -11.56
N ALA A 161 -18.49 8.44 -10.83
CA ALA A 161 -18.14 8.74 -9.44
C ALA A 161 -17.34 10.05 -9.33
N ILE A 162 -16.32 10.20 -10.19
CA ILE A 162 -15.47 11.40 -10.29
C ILE A 162 -16.31 12.65 -10.56
N GLU A 163 -17.18 12.62 -11.58
CA GLU A 163 -18.06 13.75 -11.94
C GLU A 163 -18.93 14.20 -10.75
N TYR A 164 -19.54 13.27 -10.03
CA TYR A 164 -20.40 13.62 -8.89
C TYR A 164 -19.63 14.06 -7.65
N TYR A 165 -18.41 13.54 -7.41
CA TYR A 165 -17.55 14.05 -6.34
C TYR A 165 -17.11 15.49 -6.61
N GLU A 166 -16.73 15.80 -7.84
CA GLU A 166 -16.36 17.16 -8.26
C GLU A 166 -17.54 18.12 -8.15
N TRP A 167 -18.70 17.71 -8.65
CA TRP A 167 -19.93 18.49 -8.49
C TRP A 167 -20.23 18.76 -7.02
N ALA A 168 -20.16 17.74 -6.16
CA ALA A 168 -20.40 17.90 -4.72
C ALA A 168 -19.42 18.88 -4.07
N ALA A 169 -18.14 18.82 -4.45
CA ALA A 169 -17.12 19.73 -3.94
C ALA A 169 -17.39 21.19 -4.33
N GLN A 170 -17.88 21.44 -5.55
CA GLN A 170 -18.25 22.79 -6.01
C GLN A 170 -19.46 23.37 -5.27
N GLN A 171 -20.39 22.52 -4.82
CA GLN A 171 -21.60 22.96 -4.12
C GLN A 171 -21.42 23.14 -2.60
N SER A 172 -20.33 22.62 -2.03
CA SER A 172 -20.10 22.65 -0.59
C SER A 172 -19.17 23.80 -0.18
N GLN A 173 -19.59 24.64 0.78
CA GLN A 173 -18.71 25.65 1.39
C GLN A 173 -17.66 25.05 2.33
N GLN A 174 -17.95 23.87 2.90
CA GLN A 174 -17.05 23.14 3.78
C GLN A 174 -16.62 21.83 3.12
N ARG A 175 -15.31 21.58 3.14
CA ARG A 175 -14.72 20.37 2.55
C ARG A 175 -15.07 19.15 3.39
N ASN A 176 -15.74 18.17 2.78
CA ASN A 176 -15.96 16.86 3.38
C ASN A 176 -14.72 15.97 3.14
N GLU A 177 -13.90 15.75 4.16
CA GLU A 177 -12.66 14.99 4.03
C GLU A 177 -12.88 13.53 3.60
N THR A 178 -13.94 12.87 4.08
CA THR A 178 -14.28 11.52 3.66
C THR A 178 -14.60 11.46 2.17
N ALA A 179 -15.37 12.42 1.66
CA ALA A 179 -15.67 12.51 0.22
C ALA A 179 -14.44 12.86 -0.60
N PHE A 180 -13.58 13.75 -0.09
CA PHE A 180 -12.32 14.11 -0.73
C PHE A 180 -11.38 12.89 -0.90
N TYR A 181 -11.25 12.06 0.13
CA TYR A 181 -10.45 10.85 0.04
C TYR A 181 -11.06 9.78 -0.86
N ALA A 182 -12.40 9.62 -0.84
CA ALA A 182 -13.07 8.72 -1.75
C ALA A 182 -12.93 9.14 -3.22
N TYR A 183 -12.90 10.46 -3.48
CA TYR A 183 -12.60 11.02 -4.80
C TYR A 183 -11.17 10.67 -5.25
N ILE A 184 -10.16 10.87 -4.39
CA ILE A 184 -8.78 10.45 -4.67
C ILE A 184 -8.72 8.95 -4.97
N ASP A 185 -9.41 8.12 -4.21
CA ASP A 185 -9.44 6.68 -4.46
C ASP A 185 -10.05 6.32 -5.81
N CYS A 186 -11.02 7.10 -6.30
CA CYS A 186 -11.59 6.92 -7.64
C CYS A 186 -10.56 7.25 -8.73
N LEU A 187 -9.85 8.38 -8.61
CA LEU A 187 -8.75 8.75 -9.52
C LEU A 187 -7.69 7.63 -9.57
N LEU A 188 -7.20 7.21 -8.40
CA LEU A 188 -6.16 6.17 -8.31
C LEU A 188 -6.64 4.78 -8.79
N SER A 189 -7.94 4.49 -8.74
CA SER A 189 -8.49 3.21 -9.21
C SER A 189 -8.78 3.23 -10.71
N ARG A 190 -9.18 4.38 -11.25
CA ARG A 190 -9.35 4.58 -12.69
C ARG A 190 -8.01 4.62 -13.43
N ASN A 191 -7.03 5.32 -12.85
CA ASN A 191 -5.64 5.38 -13.31
C ASN A 191 -5.51 5.67 -14.83
N GLN A 192 -6.28 6.65 -15.33
CA GLN A 192 -6.16 7.08 -16.71
C GLN A 192 -4.92 7.94 -16.92
N PRO A 193 -4.23 7.78 -18.07
CA PRO A 193 -3.02 8.54 -18.40
C PRO A 193 -3.29 10.02 -18.65
N GLU A 194 -4.54 10.38 -18.94
CA GLU A 194 -4.95 11.74 -19.28
C GLU A 194 -6.26 12.07 -18.56
N TYR A 195 -6.15 12.71 -17.39
CA TYR A 195 -7.25 13.36 -16.67
C TYR A 195 -7.52 14.75 -17.28
N GLN A 196 -6.44 15.50 -17.49
CA GLN A 196 -6.37 16.76 -18.23
C GLN A 196 -5.18 16.67 -19.22
N PRO A 197 -5.09 17.56 -20.23
CA PRO A 197 -3.96 17.57 -21.13
C PRO A 197 -2.63 17.58 -20.36
N GLN A 198 -1.80 16.57 -20.58
CA GLN A 198 -0.49 16.38 -19.92
C GLN A 198 -0.52 16.11 -18.40
N LEU A 199 -1.68 15.72 -17.84
CA LEU A 199 -1.84 15.38 -16.43
C LEU A 199 -2.70 14.13 -16.26
N SER A 200 -2.12 13.07 -15.70
CA SER A 200 -2.81 11.80 -15.40
C SER A 200 -3.65 11.87 -14.12
N ASP A 201 -4.51 10.86 -13.93
CA ASP A 201 -5.28 10.71 -12.69
C ASP A 201 -4.39 10.66 -11.44
N VAL A 202 -3.25 9.96 -11.53
CA VAL A 202 -2.34 9.74 -10.40
C VAL A 202 -1.60 11.02 -10.04
N GLU A 203 -1.14 11.76 -11.05
CA GLU A 203 -0.48 13.06 -10.86
C GLU A 203 -1.46 14.07 -10.26
N TYR A 204 -2.69 14.12 -10.77
CA TYR A 204 -3.71 15.00 -10.21
C TYR A 204 -4.08 14.61 -8.76
N ALA A 205 -4.22 13.32 -8.46
CA ALA A 205 -4.43 12.84 -7.10
C ALA A 205 -3.30 13.25 -6.14
N LEU A 206 -2.04 13.15 -6.57
CA LEU A 206 -0.88 13.62 -5.78
C LEU A 206 -0.92 15.12 -5.55
N HIS A 207 -1.21 15.90 -6.59
CA HIS A 207 -1.39 17.35 -6.47
C HIS A 207 -2.46 17.68 -5.42
N LEU A 208 -3.63 17.05 -5.48
CA LEU A 208 -4.69 17.27 -4.50
C LEU A 208 -4.29 16.90 -3.06
N LEU A 209 -3.57 15.78 -2.89
CA LEU A 209 -3.06 15.34 -1.59
C LEU A 209 -2.01 16.31 -1.02
N LEU A 210 -1.15 16.85 -1.86
CA LEU A 210 -0.11 17.82 -1.49
C LEU A 210 -0.69 19.13 -0.94
N HIS A 211 -1.77 19.60 -1.55
CA HIS A 211 -2.47 20.82 -1.16
C HIS A 211 -3.45 20.63 0.02
N HIS A 212 -3.61 19.40 0.51
CA HIS A 212 -4.41 19.11 1.70
C HIS A 212 -3.58 19.26 2.99
N LEU A 213 -3.51 20.49 3.52
CA LEU A 213 -2.55 20.89 4.57
C LEU A 213 -2.91 20.46 6.00
N LYS A 214 -4.17 20.14 6.27
CA LYS A 214 -4.67 19.83 7.62
C LYS A 214 -5.61 18.62 7.58
N PRO A 215 -5.09 17.42 7.26
CA PRO A 215 -5.88 16.20 7.37
C PRO A 215 -6.36 16.02 8.82
N ILE A 216 -7.61 15.63 9.02
CA ILE A 216 -8.06 15.12 10.33
C ILE A 216 -7.44 13.72 10.52
N ASP A 217 -7.26 12.97 9.42
CA ASP A 217 -6.71 11.61 9.43
C ASP A 217 -5.38 11.51 8.65
N GLN A 218 -4.28 11.78 9.35
CA GLN A 218 -2.92 11.76 8.78
C GLN A 218 -2.49 10.37 8.27
N ASN A 219 -2.92 9.30 8.94
CA ASN A 219 -2.58 7.93 8.54
C ASN A 219 -3.20 7.61 7.17
N ASN A 220 -4.44 8.01 6.98
CA ASN A 220 -5.21 7.75 5.77
C ASN A 220 -4.73 8.61 4.59
N GLN A 221 -4.24 9.83 4.85
CA GLN A 221 -3.52 10.62 3.84
C GLN A 221 -2.19 9.94 3.45
N THR A 222 -1.41 9.46 4.43
CA THR A 222 -0.12 8.80 4.19
C THR A 222 -0.27 7.52 3.35
N GLN A 223 -1.31 6.71 3.64
CA GLN A 223 -1.62 5.51 2.85
C GLN A 223 -1.96 5.85 1.39
N ARG A 224 -2.73 6.92 1.14
CA ARG A 224 -3.06 7.36 -0.22
C ARG A 224 -1.86 7.97 -0.95
N LEU A 225 -1.03 8.75 -0.26
CA LEU A 225 0.24 9.23 -0.80
C LEU A 225 1.11 8.05 -1.24
N GLN A 226 1.29 7.05 -0.37
CA GLN A 226 2.05 5.86 -0.72
C GLN A 226 1.46 5.10 -1.91
N ARG A 227 0.13 4.93 -1.97
CA ARG A 227 -0.55 4.31 -3.11
C ARG A 227 -0.32 5.08 -4.41
N ALA A 228 -0.50 6.40 -4.37
CA ALA A 228 -0.32 7.25 -5.55
C ALA A 228 1.13 7.26 -6.05
N VAL A 229 2.10 7.40 -5.14
CA VAL A 229 3.53 7.29 -5.47
C VAL A 229 3.87 5.91 -6.05
N SER A 230 3.26 4.84 -5.55
CA SER A 230 3.46 3.48 -6.08
C SER A 230 2.92 3.30 -7.49
N LEU A 231 1.86 4.03 -7.87
CA LEU A 231 1.31 3.99 -9.22
C LEU A 231 2.11 4.87 -10.20
N LEU A 232 2.73 5.94 -9.70
CA LEU A 232 3.46 6.90 -10.53
C LEU A 232 4.91 6.48 -10.82
N LEU A 233 5.61 5.92 -9.83
CA LEU A 233 7.03 5.60 -9.97
C LEU A 233 7.27 4.41 -10.90
N PRO A 234 8.37 4.41 -11.67
CA PRO A 234 8.67 3.31 -12.58
C PRO A 234 9.05 2.04 -11.82
N GLU A 235 8.78 0.91 -12.46
CA GLU A 235 9.03 -0.44 -11.93
C GLU A 235 10.50 -0.65 -11.51
N SER A 236 11.46 0.01 -12.16
CA SER A 236 12.88 -0.04 -11.80
C SER A 236 13.15 0.48 -10.38
N ILE A 237 12.45 1.55 -9.97
CA ILE A 237 12.49 2.04 -8.58
C ILE A 237 11.69 1.10 -7.70
N LEU A 238 10.48 0.69 -8.09
CA LEU A 238 9.61 -0.11 -7.24
C LEU A 238 10.19 -1.49 -6.88
N ARG A 239 10.91 -2.14 -7.80
CA ARG A 239 11.57 -3.45 -7.56
C ARG A 239 12.63 -3.44 -6.47
N THR A 240 13.21 -2.27 -6.20
CA THR A 240 14.21 -2.10 -5.13
C THR A 240 13.58 -1.76 -3.78
N ARG A 241 12.24 -1.61 -3.71
CA ARG A 241 11.55 -1.53 -2.42
C ARG A 241 11.72 -2.85 -1.66
N ALA A 242 11.72 -2.77 -0.33
CA ALA A 242 11.51 -3.96 0.48
C ALA A 242 10.21 -4.64 0.02
N SER A 243 10.28 -5.94 -0.24
CA SER A 243 9.08 -6.74 -0.42
C SER A 243 8.28 -6.66 0.89
N ASN A 244 7.08 -6.07 0.88
CA ASN A 244 6.18 -5.88 2.04
C ASN A 244 6.31 -7.02 3.06
N SER A 245 7.26 -6.87 3.99
CA SER A 245 7.47 -7.83 5.05
C SER A 245 6.75 -7.25 6.24
N ASN A 246 5.52 -7.71 6.44
CA ASN A 246 4.91 -7.60 7.76
C ASN A 246 5.98 -8.11 8.75
N LEU A 247 6.28 -7.33 9.78
CA LEU A 247 7.31 -7.67 10.78
C LEU A 247 7.15 -9.10 11.34
N LEU A 248 5.91 -9.62 11.36
CA LEU A 248 5.57 -11.00 11.72
C LEU A 248 6.01 -12.06 10.68
N ALA A 249 6.00 -11.73 9.39
CA ALA A 249 6.52 -12.58 8.32
C ALA A 249 8.06 -12.66 8.39
N ASP A 250 8.74 -11.56 8.72
CA ASP A 250 10.19 -11.55 8.97
C ASP A 250 10.54 -12.33 10.24
N MET A 251 9.70 -12.28 11.28
CA MET A 251 9.82 -13.17 12.45
C MET A 251 9.57 -14.63 12.07
N GLY A 252 8.57 -14.95 11.24
CA GLY A 252 8.31 -16.31 10.77
C GLY A 252 9.42 -16.91 9.89
N ARG A 253 10.02 -16.09 9.01
CA ARG A 253 11.19 -16.46 8.19
C ARG A 253 12.46 -16.53 9.04
N GLY A 254 12.64 -15.60 9.97
CA GLY A 254 13.63 -15.65 11.03
C GLY A 254 13.55 -16.96 11.81
N LEU A 255 12.35 -17.36 12.22
CA LEU A 255 12.06 -18.62 12.93
C LEU A 255 12.25 -19.87 12.06
N ASN A 256 12.02 -19.82 10.74
CA ASN A 256 12.34 -20.93 9.83
C ASN A 256 13.86 -21.06 9.58
N SER A 257 14.59 -19.94 9.53
CA SER A 257 16.06 -19.94 9.41
C SER A 257 16.73 -20.34 10.73
N LEU A 258 16.17 -19.91 11.87
CA LEU A 258 16.47 -20.43 13.20
C LEU A 258 16.06 -21.91 13.31
N GLY A 259 14.96 -22.30 12.66
CA GLY A 259 14.44 -23.66 12.50
C GLY A 259 15.46 -24.62 11.92
N LYS A 260 16.19 -24.17 10.89
CA LYS A 260 17.33 -24.89 10.29
C LYS A 260 18.60 -24.83 11.15
N SER A 261 18.67 -23.92 12.13
CA SER A 261 19.77 -23.80 13.10
C SER A 261 19.41 -24.33 14.51
N LEU A 262 18.25 -24.97 14.69
CA LEU A 262 17.68 -25.45 15.97
C LEU A 262 18.48 -26.51 16.74
N ASN A 263 19.70 -26.85 16.33
CA ASN A 263 20.66 -27.46 17.24
C ASN A 263 21.10 -26.50 18.38
N SER A 264 20.69 -25.21 18.37
CA SER A 264 21.04 -24.20 19.38
C SER A 264 20.18 -24.18 20.65
N ILE A 265 18.93 -24.65 20.62
CA ILE A 265 18.05 -24.59 21.82
C ILE A 265 18.50 -25.60 22.91
N PHE A 266 19.38 -26.54 22.58
CA PHE A 266 19.94 -27.54 23.50
C PHE A 266 21.37 -27.22 24.01
N GLY A 267 21.83 -25.96 23.93
CA GLY A 267 23.03 -25.52 24.66
C GLY A 267 24.38 -25.82 23.98
N ALA A 268 24.40 -26.16 22.69
CA ALA A 268 25.65 -26.29 21.93
C ALA A 268 26.07 -24.92 21.33
N LYS A 269 27.26 -24.41 21.71
CA LYS A 269 27.83 -23.19 21.10
C LYS A 269 27.96 -23.37 19.58
N GLN A 270 27.26 -22.54 18.80
CA GLN A 270 27.36 -22.54 17.35
C GLN A 270 28.65 -21.83 16.91
N SER A 271 29.42 -22.48 16.04
CA SER A 271 30.65 -21.89 15.48
C SER A 271 30.38 -21.00 14.28
N HIS A 272 29.14 -21.00 13.77
CA HIS A 272 28.75 -20.26 12.56
C HIS A 272 28.34 -18.83 12.89
N LEU A 273 28.64 -17.92 11.96
CA LEU A 273 28.18 -16.54 12.03
C LEU A 273 26.70 -16.45 11.66
N PRO A 274 25.88 -15.69 12.41
CA PRO A 274 24.50 -15.40 12.03
C PRO A 274 24.42 -14.68 10.68
N PHE A 275 23.76 -15.30 9.70
CA PHE A 275 23.59 -14.75 8.35
C PHE A 275 22.32 -15.32 7.70
N SER A 276 21.50 -14.46 7.10
CA SER A 276 20.32 -14.85 6.32
C SER A 276 20.19 -13.96 5.09
N GLN A 277 20.50 -14.53 3.92
CA GLN A 277 20.41 -13.83 2.64
C GLN A 277 18.98 -13.34 2.37
N GLU A 278 17.96 -14.12 2.76
CA GLU A 278 16.55 -13.75 2.59
C GLU A 278 16.20 -12.52 3.42
N VAL A 279 16.57 -12.50 4.71
CA VAL A 279 16.28 -11.35 5.60
C VAL A 279 17.01 -10.10 5.13
N ILE A 280 18.26 -10.24 4.68
CA ILE A 280 19.03 -9.12 4.13
C ILE A 280 18.36 -8.62 2.84
N ALA A 281 18.01 -9.50 1.91
CA ALA A 281 17.41 -9.13 0.62
C ALA A 281 16.06 -8.41 0.78
N THR A 282 15.24 -8.80 1.77
CA THR A 282 13.92 -8.20 2.01
C THR A 282 13.95 -6.98 2.93
N ALA A 283 15.08 -6.66 3.57
CA ALA A 283 15.21 -5.47 4.40
C ALA A 283 15.04 -4.18 3.57
N PRO A 284 14.50 -3.08 4.15
CA PRO A 284 14.41 -1.78 3.48
C PRO A 284 15.75 -1.37 2.86
N GLN A 285 15.72 -0.81 1.66
CA GLN A 285 16.89 -0.36 0.90
C GLN A 285 16.79 1.13 0.65
N LEU A 286 17.89 1.86 0.72
CA LEU A 286 17.86 3.29 0.37
C LEU A 286 17.65 3.45 -1.14
N LEU A 287 16.91 4.49 -1.53
CA LEU A 287 16.82 4.88 -2.93
C LEU A 287 18.07 5.68 -3.30
N THR A 288 18.95 5.08 -4.11
CA THR A 288 20.22 5.71 -4.49
C THR A 288 20.02 6.85 -5.48
N THR A 289 20.91 7.84 -5.44
CA THR A 289 20.91 8.95 -6.40
C THR A 289 21.00 8.44 -7.84
N GLN A 290 21.82 7.42 -8.10
CA GLN A 290 21.96 6.86 -9.45
C GLN A 290 20.66 6.23 -9.97
N CYS A 291 19.91 5.55 -9.12
CA CYS A 291 18.59 5.03 -9.48
C CYS A 291 17.61 6.16 -9.83
N VAL A 292 17.62 7.26 -9.08
CA VAL A 292 16.78 8.42 -9.38
C VAL A 292 17.18 9.09 -10.70
N LEU A 293 18.47 9.34 -10.92
CA LEU A 293 18.95 9.99 -12.14
C LEU A 293 18.65 9.15 -13.38
N SER A 294 18.87 7.82 -13.31
CA SER A 294 18.53 6.92 -14.42
C SER A 294 17.02 6.85 -14.68
N SER A 295 16.20 6.92 -13.64
CA SER A 295 14.74 7.03 -13.77
C SER A 295 14.32 8.34 -14.45
N LEU A 296 14.88 9.48 -14.05
CA LEU A 296 14.54 10.79 -14.60
C LEU A 296 14.85 10.87 -16.11
N VAL A 297 15.96 10.27 -16.55
CA VAL A 297 16.32 10.18 -17.98
C VAL A 297 15.29 9.39 -18.79
N GLN A 298 14.60 8.42 -18.17
CA GLN A 298 13.59 7.58 -18.84
C GLN A 298 12.18 8.19 -18.83
N GLN A 299 11.93 9.24 -18.04
CA GLN A 299 10.60 9.84 -17.86
C GLN A 299 10.32 10.95 -18.88
N ASN A 300 9.84 10.56 -20.06
CA ASN A 300 9.56 11.47 -21.17
C ASN A 300 8.54 12.57 -20.83
N THR A 301 7.49 12.27 -20.04
CA THR A 301 6.44 13.27 -19.72
C THR A 301 6.98 14.43 -18.88
N MET A 302 7.73 14.12 -17.82
CA MET A 302 8.35 15.15 -16.97
C MET A 302 9.41 15.94 -17.73
N GLN A 303 10.20 15.27 -18.59
CA GLN A 303 11.21 15.92 -19.41
C GLN A 303 10.57 16.90 -20.42
N VAL A 304 9.44 16.53 -21.04
CA VAL A 304 8.71 17.41 -21.97
C VAL A 304 8.13 18.63 -21.26
N VAL A 305 7.51 18.45 -20.09
CA VAL A 305 6.98 19.58 -19.30
C VAL A 305 8.13 20.51 -18.86
N TRP A 306 9.26 19.93 -18.46
CA TRP A 306 10.47 20.68 -18.12
C TRP A 306 11.01 21.48 -19.31
N GLN A 307 11.13 20.87 -20.49
CA GLN A 307 11.56 21.56 -21.71
C GLN A 307 10.62 22.69 -22.09
N HIS A 308 9.31 22.47 -22.02
CA HIS A 308 8.33 23.50 -22.31
C HIS A 308 8.41 24.69 -21.33
N LEU A 309 8.65 24.43 -20.04
CA LEU A 309 8.90 25.50 -19.05
C LEU A 309 10.15 26.33 -19.37
N LEU A 310 11.18 25.70 -19.94
CA LEU A 310 12.39 26.40 -20.39
C LEU A 310 12.12 27.20 -21.68
N GLU A 311 11.48 26.61 -22.68
CA GLU A 311 11.21 27.23 -23.99
C GLU A 311 10.31 28.46 -23.89
N GLN A 312 9.28 28.44 -23.03
CA GLN A 312 8.41 29.60 -22.82
C GLN A 312 9.13 30.82 -22.25
N ASN A 313 10.30 30.62 -21.62
CA ASN A 313 11.02 31.65 -20.88
C ASN A 313 12.40 32.00 -21.49
N THR A 314 12.86 31.30 -22.52
CA THR A 314 14.20 31.48 -23.11
C THR A 314 14.12 31.99 -24.56
N ALA A 315 13.74 33.25 -24.74
CA ALA A 315 13.74 33.86 -26.08
C ALA A 315 15.16 34.15 -26.65
N SER A 316 16.26 33.91 -25.90
CA SER A 316 17.59 34.39 -26.31
C SER A 316 18.83 33.62 -25.80
N THR A 317 18.68 32.55 -25.03
CA THR A 317 19.83 31.78 -24.49
C THR A 317 19.76 30.33 -24.96
N GLY A 318 20.81 29.84 -25.62
CA GLY A 318 20.90 28.49 -26.21
C GLY A 318 20.98 27.33 -25.20
N LEU A 319 20.15 27.37 -24.15
CA LEU A 319 20.09 26.43 -23.03
C LEU A 319 18.83 25.55 -23.02
N ALA A 320 18.10 25.48 -24.15
CA ALA A 320 16.84 24.74 -24.29
C ALA A 320 16.94 23.23 -24.00
N ASP A 321 18.15 22.66 -23.94
CA ASP A 321 18.39 21.22 -23.81
C ASP A 321 18.84 20.76 -22.40
N LEU A 322 18.60 21.54 -21.35
CA LEU A 322 19.01 21.16 -19.99
C LEU A 322 18.27 19.88 -19.51
N PRO A 323 18.98 18.81 -19.14
CA PRO A 323 18.35 17.60 -18.63
C PRO A 323 17.68 17.82 -17.26
N LEU A 324 16.53 17.18 -17.03
CA LEU A 324 15.83 17.22 -15.75
C LEU A 324 16.70 16.70 -14.57
N THR A 325 17.70 15.87 -14.86
CA THR A 325 18.67 15.40 -13.87
C THR A 325 19.46 16.53 -13.21
N TYR A 326 19.75 17.62 -13.92
CA TYR A 326 20.46 18.76 -13.33
C TYR A 326 19.57 19.53 -12.37
N LEU A 327 18.31 19.73 -12.72
CA LEU A 327 17.33 20.32 -11.82
C LEU A 327 17.24 19.51 -10.52
N TRP A 328 17.10 18.18 -10.64
CA TRP A 328 17.06 17.29 -9.49
C TRP A 328 18.32 17.39 -8.63
N GLN A 329 19.51 17.32 -9.23
CA GLN A 329 20.77 17.40 -8.48
C GLN A 329 20.93 18.73 -7.76
N ALA A 330 20.58 19.83 -8.41
CA ALA A 330 20.64 21.15 -7.82
C ALA A 330 19.66 21.26 -6.64
N MET A 331 18.43 20.76 -6.79
CA MET A 331 17.43 20.73 -5.71
C MET A 331 17.87 19.91 -4.49
N GLN A 332 18.64 18.84 -4.70
CA GLN A 332 19.20 18.05 -3.61
C GLN A 332 20.29 18.81 -2.82
N GLN A 333 20.92 19.82 -3.42
CA GLN A 333 21.97 20.63 -2.78
C GLN A 333 21.44 21.93 -2.19
N ASN A 334 20.53 22.60 -2.92
CA ASN A 334 19.93 23.85 -2.50
C ASN A 334 18.41 23.80 -2.69
N ALA A 335 17.70 23.81 -1.58
CA ALA A 335 16.24 23.80 -1.59
C ALA A 335 15.61 25.13 -2.03
N GLU A 336 16.36 26.24 -2.03
CA GLU A 336 15.87 27.53 -2.52
C GLU A 336 15.60 27.52 -4.03
N ILE A 337 16.17 26.55 -4.75
CA ILE A 337 15.93 26.32 -6.19
C ILE A 337 14.44 26.05 -6.47
N TRP A 338 13.72 25.46 -5.50
CA TRP A 338 12.26 25.29 -5.60
C TRP A 338 11.52 26.63 -5.68
N CYS A 339 12.03 27.66 -5.01
CA CYS A 339 11.44 29.00 -5.04
C CYS A 339 11.68 29.70 -6.37
N LEU A 340 12.83 29.46 -7.00
CA LEU A 340 13.19 30.07 -8.28
C LEU A 340 12.32 29.58 -9.45
N LEU A 341 11.73 28.37 -9.34
CA LEU A 341 10.78 27.84 -10.30
C LEU A 341 9.43 28.56 -10.34
N GLN A 342 9.13 29.44 -9.37
CA GLN A 342 7.80 30.02 -9.19
C GLN A 342 7.52 31.23 -10.07
N GLN A 343 8.55 31.95 -10.53
CA GLN A 343 8.38 33.22 -11.25
C GLN A 343 9.27 33.27 -12.49
N PRO A 344 8.75 33.75 -13.64
CA PRO A 344 9.50 33.83 -14.90
C PRO A 344 10.79 34.65 -14.76
N VAL A 345 10.79 35.70 -13.92
CA VAL A 345 11.96 36.57 -13.68
C VAL A 345 13.14 35.82 -13.02
N HIS A 346 12.86 34.78 -12.22
CA HIS A 346 13.90 34.01 -11.55
C HIS A 346 14.42 32.82 -12.39
N HIS A 347 13.91 32.62 -13.61
CA HIS A 347 14.35 31.52 -14.47
C HIS A 347 15.78 31.74 -15.00
N GLU A 348 16.19 32.97 -15.27
CA GLU A 348 17.58 33.26 -15.66
C GLU A 348 18.56 32.97 -14.50
N GLU A 349 18.17 33.32 -13.28
CA GLU A 349 18.93 33.03 -12.06
C GLU A 349 18.98 31.52 -11.77
N LEU A 350 17.85 30.82 -11.95
CA LEU A 350 17.77 29.36 -11.90
C LEU A 350 18.74 28.74 -12.91
N LEU A 351 18.71 29.16 -14.18
CA LEU A 351 19.59 28.64 -15.23
C LEU A 351 21.07 28.88 -14.92
N ALA A 352 21.42 30.04 -14.34
CA ALA A 352 22.78 30.32 -13.89
C ALA A 352 23.23 29.40 -12.74
N GLN A 353 22.29 28.94 -11.89
CA GLN A 353 22.57 28.00 -10.80
C GLN A 353 22.57 26.54 -11.27
N LEU A 354 21.88 26.21 -12.35
CA LEU A 354 21.90 24.90 -13.02
C LEU A 354 23.19 24.72 -13.84
N THR A 355 24.34 24.77 -13.16
CA THR A 355 25.61 24.38 -13.77
C THR A 355 25.72 22.85 -13.84
N PRO A 356 26.37 22.28 -14.87
CA PRO A 356 26.70 20.87 -14.87
C PRO A 356 27.60 20.60 -13.67
N ILE A 357 27.02 20.02 -12.62
CA ILE A 357 27.77 19.66 -11.44
C ILE A 357 28.67 18.51 -11.89
N GLU A 358 29.96 18.79 -12.03
CA GLU A 358 30.97 17.74 -12.07
C GLU A 358 30.80 16.95 -10.78
N SER A 359 30.10 15.81 -10.87
CA SER A 359 30.02 14.89 -9.76
C SER A 359 31.46 14.48 -9.49
N LYS A 360 32.07 15.04 -8.44
CA LYS A 360 33.35 14.53 -7.95
C LYS A 360 33.16 13.02 -7.83
N PRO A 361 33.98 12.19 -8.52
CA PRO A 361 33.82 10.76 -8.42
C PRO A 361 33.86 10.43 -6.94
N LYS A 362 32.75 9.86 -6.43
CA LYS A 362 32.72 9.36 -5.06
C LYS A 362 33.94 8.44 -4.94
N PRO A 363 34.81 8.62 -3.93
CA PRO A 363 35.91 7.69 -3.74
C PRO A 363 35.32 6.29 -3.71
N ALA A 364 35.88 5.37 -4.49
CA ALA A 364 35.39 4.00 -4.58
C ALA A 364 35.37 3.42 -3.16
N PHE A 365 34.16 3.17 -2.65
CA PHE A 365 33.97 2.53 -1.35
C PHE A 365 34.15 1.03 -1.56
N ASP A 366 35.20 0.47 -0.99
CA ASP A 366 35.56 -0.93 -1.21
C ASP A 366 35.06 -1.79 -0.05
N LEU A 367 34.13 -2.70 -0.37
CA LEU A 367 33.61 -3.70 0.56
C LEU A 367 34.44 -5.01 0.50
N GLY A 368 35.40 -5.14 -0.42
CA GLY A 368 36.26 -6.29 -0.57
C GLY A 368 35.52 -7.64 -0.53
N HIS A 369 35.88 -8.51 0.40
CA HIS A 369 35.26 -9.84 0.56
C HIS A 369 33.84 -9.78 1.11
N ILE A 370 33.47 -8.70 1.79
CA ILE A 370 32.10 -8.51 2.31
C ILE A 370 31.12 -8.37 1.13
N GLN A 371 31.52 -7.73 0.02
CA GLN A 371 30.70 -7.67 -1.18
C GLN A 371 30.31 -9.06 -1.68
N MET A 372 31.30 -9.95 -1.77
CA MET A 372 31.10 -11.35 -2.16
C MET A 372 30.11 -12.07 -1.24
N ILE A 373 30.19 -11.84 0.07
CA ILE A 373 29.27 -12.44 1.06
C ILE A 373 27.85 -11.94 0.86
N LEU A 374 27.67 -10.64 0.61
CA LEU A 374 26.35 -10.05 0.38
C LEU A 374 25.70 -10.58 -0.90
N GLU A 375 26.49 -10.80 -1.96
CA GLU A 375 26.00 -11.28 -3.26
C GLU A 375 25.79 -12.80 -3.31
N GLN A 376 26.77 -13.57 -2.83
CA GLN A 376 26.85 -15.02 -3.03
C GLN A 376 26.60 -15.82 -1.75
N GLY A 377 26.49 -15.15 -0.60
CA GLY A 377 26.25 -15.74 0.70
C GLY A 377 27.52 -16.11 1.46
N LEU A 378 27.37 -16.23 2.78
CA LEU A 378 28.49 -16.48 3.70
C LEU A 378 29.29 -17.76 3.38
N MET A 379 28.62 -18.81 2.90
CA MET A 379 29.29 -20.09 2.59
C MET A 379 30.12 -20.05 1.31
N ALA A 380 29.83 -19.14 0.37
CA ALA A 380 30.69 -18.93 -0.79
C ALA A 380 32.07 -18.40 -0.37
N TYR A 381 32.10 -17.58 0.67
CA TYR A 381 33.34 -17.04 1.24
C TYR A 381 34.05 -18.01 2.19
N LEU A 382 33.30 -18.69 3.08
CA LEU A 382 33.87 -19.58 4.09
C LEU A 382 34.20 -20.99 3.57
N GLY A 383 33.53 -21.45 2.51
CA GLY A 383 33.59 -22.83 2.02
C GLY A 383 32.67 -23.81 2.79
N ASP A 384 32.00 -24.68 2.03
CA ASP A 384 31.01 -25.65 2.54
C ASP A 384 31.68 -26.96 2.99
N ILE A 385 32.37 -26.92 4.14
CA ILE A 385 33.10 -28.08 4.68
C ILE A 385 32.81 -28.27 6.17
N ARG A 386 32.70 -29.53 6.59
CA ARG A 386 32.45 -29.92 7.99
C ARG A 386 33.68 -29.64 8.86
N LEU A 387 33.45 -29.00 10.01
CA LEU A 387 34.47 -28.70 11.01
C LEU A 387 34.73 -29.90 11.92
N ASN A 388 35.98 -30.11 12.31
CA ASN A 388 36.37 -31.10 13.31
C ASN A 388 35.91 -30.65 14.70
N LYS A 389 34.93 -31.37 15.27
CA LYS A 389 34.36 -31.07 16.60
C LYS A 389 35.36 -31.23 17.74
N GLN A 390 36.46 -31.95 17.56
CA GLN A 390 37.47 -32.22 18.60
C GLN A 390 38.75 -31.40 18.42
N HIS A 391 38.77 -30.40 17.52
CA HIS A 391 39.97 -29.62 17.26
C HIS A 391 40.45 -28.84 18.50
N PRO A 392 41.76 -28.85 18.83
CA PRO A 392 42.30 -28.19 20.03
C PRO A 392 42.04 -26.68 20.07
N GLU A 393 41.99 -26.02 18.90
CA GLU A 393 41.77 -24.57 18.79
C GLU A 393 40.29 -24.16 18.70
N ARG A 394 39.33 -25.06 18.98
CA ARG A 394 37.90 -24.76 18.86
C ARG A 394 37.44 -23.60 19.74
N ASN A 395 38.04 -23.44 20.92
CA ASN A 395 37.77 -22.30 21.80
C ASN A 395 38.26 -20.97 21.21
N ALA A 396 39.36 -20.97 20.47
CA ALA A 396 39.87 -19.77 19.79
C ALA A 396 38.93 -19.34 18.65
N LEU A 397 38.33 -20.31 17.93
CA LEU A 397 37.32 -20.00 16.91
C LEU A 397 36.05 -19.40 17.52
N TYR A 398 35.58 -19.91 18.66
CA TYR A 398 34.44 -19.31 19.36
C TYR A 398 34.74 -17.90 19.84
N ALA A 399 35.92 -17.68 20.46
CA ALA A 399 36.32 -16.35 20.88
C ALA A 399 36.42 -15.38 19.70
N GLN A 400 37.00 -15.80 18.57
CA GLN A 400 37.09 -14.97 17.37
C GLN A 400 35.71 -14.69 16.76
N ARG A 401 34.79 -15.67 16.78
CA ARG A 401 33.40 -15.49 16.36
C ARG A 401 32.71 -14.44 17.22
N ASP A 402 32.87 -14.49 18.53
CA ASP A 402 32.27 -13.53 19.45
C ASP A 402 32.86 -12.11 19.23
N VAL A 403 34.17 -11.99 18.98
CA VAL A 403 34.80 -10.72 18.58
C VAL A 403 34.18 -10.17 17.30
N LEU A 404 34.07 -11.00 16.25
CA LEU A 404 33.49 -10.56 14.98
C LEU A 404 32.02 -10.15 15.14
N VAL A 405 31.23 -10.90 15.91
CA VAL A 405 29.83 -10.56 16.19
C VAL A 405 29.74 -9.21 16.90
N GLN A 406 30.56 -8.97 17.93
CA GLN A 406 30.56 -7.70 18.64
C GLN A 406 30.99 -6.53 17.74
N GLU A 407 32.00 -6.72 16.87
CA GLU A 407 32.42 -5.68 15.93
C GLU A 407 31.34 -5.37 14.88
N MET A 408 30.65 -6.40 14.37
CA MET A 408 29.53 -6.26 13.44
C MET A 408 28.36 -5.50 14.08
N ILE A 409 27.99 -5.85 15.31
CA ILE A 409 26.93 -5.15 16.05
C ILE A 409 27.34 -3.69 16.32
N ALA A 410 28.58 -3.44 16.75
CA ALA A 410 29.09 -2.10 16.96
C ALA A 410 29.08 -1.27 15.67
N PHE A 411 29.40 -1.88 14.52
CA PHE A 411 29.30 -1.25 13.21
C PHE A 411 27.85 -0.88 12.88
N ALA A 412 26.89 -1.79 13.11
CA ALA A 412 25.48 -1.53 12.86
C ALA A 412 24.94 -0.38 13.72
N VAL A 413 25.32 -0.33 15.00
CA VAL A 413 24.96 0.74 15.93
C VAL A 413 25.53 2.07 15.46
N TRP A 414 26.82 2.10 15.11
CA TRP A 414 27.48 3.28 14.55
C TRP A 414 26.78 3.78 13.28
N PHE A 415 26.53 2.88 12.32
CA PHE A 415 25.87 3.23 11.07
C PHE A 415 24.47 3.81 11.33
N ASN A 416 23.67 3.17 12.20
CA ASN A 416 22.32 3.63 12.51
C ASN A 416 22.34 5.03 13.17
N GLN A 417 23.23 5.25 14.14
CA GLN A 417 23.27 6.48 14.94
C GLN A 417 23.94 7.66 14.24
N GLU A 418 25.07 7.43 13.56
CA GLU A 418 25.89 8.51 13.01
C GLU A 418 25.67 8.75 11.51
N VAL A 419 25.30 7.70 10.75
CA VAL A 419 25.16 7.81 9.28
C VAL A 419 23.68 7.90 8.90
N LEU A 420 22.90 6.88 9.22
CA LEU A 420 21.52 6.77 8.79
C LEU A 420 20.62 7.82 9.45
N THR A 421 20.81 8.10 10.75
CA THR A 421 20.03 9.13 11.45
C THR A 421 20.28 10.53 10.86
N ALA A 422 21.55 10.87 10.57
CA ALA A 422 21.90 12.14 9.94
C ALA A 422 21.30 12.24 8.53
N TYR A 423 21.38 11.16 7.75
CA TYR A 423 20.76 11.10 6.42
C TYR A 423 19.24 11.22 6.48
N LEU A 424 18.57 10.53 7.41
CA LEU A 424 17.12 10.61 7.59
C LEU A 424 16.68 12.03 7.96
N GLN A 425 17.43 12.71 8.82
CA GLN A 425 17.17 14.10 9.17
C GLN A 425 17.29 15.01 7.94
N GLN A 426 18.36 14.84 7.16
CA GLN A 426 18.55 15.57 5.89
C GLN A 426 17.39 15.32 4.92
N GLN A 427 17.01 14.05 4.70
CA GLN A 427 15.92 13.69 3.79
C GLN A 427 14.56 14.19 4.27
N SER A 428 14.33 14.23 5.58
CA SER A 428 13.10 14.79 6.17
C SER A 428 13.02 16.30 5.96
N GLN A 429 14.14 17.01 6.15
CA GLN A 429 14.21 18.45 5.89
C GLN A 429 14.00 18.77 4.40
N GLN A 430 14.68 18.03 3.51
CA GLN A 430 14.51 18.17 2.07
C GLN A 430 13.07 17.86 1.64
N PHE A 431 12.46 16.80 2.18
CA PHE A 431 11.08 16.46 1.90
C PHE A 431 10.12 17.59 2.28
N GLU A 432 10.28 18.19 3.46
CA GLU A 432 9.45 19.31 3.88
C GLU A 432 9.63 20.54 2.97
N GLN A 433 10.87 20.84 2.58
CA GLN A 433 11.16 21.95 1.67
C GLN A 433 10.57 21.71 0.28
N VAL A 434 10.78 20.53 -0.30
CA VAL A 434 10.22 20.10 -1.59
C VAL A 434 8.70 20.16 -1.55
N ARG A 435 8.09 19.62 -0.48
CA ARG A 435 6.64 19.65 -0.29
C ARG A 435 6.11 21.08 -0.26
N ASN A 436 6.80 22.00 0.43
CA ASN A 436 6.39 23.40 0.50
C ASN A 436 6.60 24.15 -0.82
N GLY A 437 7.70 23.89 -1.53
CA GLY A 437 7.99 24.50 -2.83
C GLY A 437 7.03 24.03 -3.92
N LEU A 438 6.78 22.72 -4.00
CA LEU A 438 5.90 22.12 -5.01
C LEU A 438 4.43 22.52 -4.86
N ARG A 439 3.99 22.89 -3.65
CA ARG A 439 2.64 23.46 -3.41
C ARG A 439 2.43 24.81 -4.07
N LEU A 440 3.50 25.52 -4.40
CA LEU A 440 3.43 26.84 -5.02
C LEU A 440 3.50 26.74 -6.55
N LEU A 441 3.70 25.54 -7.09
CA LEU A 441 3.66 25.26 -8.52
C LEU A 441 2.28 24.71 -8.90
N ASP A 442 1.89 24.96 -10.15
CA ASP A 442 0.66 24.39 -10.70
C ASP A 442 0.72 22.86 -10.77
N GLY A 443 -0.46 22.24 -10.76
CA GLY A 443 -0.60 20.80 -10.94
C GLY A 443 -0.02 20.38 -12.29
N SER A 444 1.12 19.68 -12.26
CA SER A 444 1.80 19.19 -13.45
C SER A 444 2.40 17.80 -13.20
N ALA A 445 2.70 17.09 -14.29
CA ALA A 445 3.47 15.86 -14.25
C ALA A 445 4.83 16.06 -13.57
N LEU A 446 5.46 17.22 -13.80
CA LEU A 446 6.74 17.59 -13.21
C LEU A 446 6.66 17.69 -11.68
N SER A 447 5.71 18.47 -11.15
CA SER A 447 5.58 18.65 -9.69
C SER A 447 5.23 17.33 -8.98
N SER A 448 4.30 16.57 -9.55
CA SER A 448 3.87 15.28 -9.00
C SER A 448 4.98 14.23 -9.01
N GLY A 449 5.73 14.13 -10.11
CA GLY A 449 6.82 13.16 -10.25
C GLY A 449 8.02 13.48 -9.35
N LEU A 450 8.43 14.75 -9.26
CA LEU A 450 9.51 15.15 -8.36
C LEU A 450 9.13 14.94 -6.88
N PHE A 451 7.88 15.25 -6.52
CA PHE A 451 7.37 14.93 -5.19
C PHE A 451 7.43 13.43 -4.92
N ALA A 452 6.97 12.59 -5.86
CA ALA A 452 6.96 11.15 -5.69
C ALA A 452 8.36 10.57 -5.44
N LEU A 453 9.37 11.06 -6.16
CA LEU A 453 10.77 10.67 -5.96
C LEU A 453 11.28 11.09 -4.57
N GLN A 454 11.04 12.33 -4.15
CA GLN A 454 11.48 12.80 -2.83
C GLN A 454 10.76 12.08 -1.69
N PHE A 455 9.44 11.85 -1.83
CA PHE A 455 8.65 11.07 -0.88
C PHE A 455 9.22 9.67 -0.74
N GLU A 456 9.52 9.01 -1.86
CA GLU A 456 10.09 7.67 -1.86
C GLU A 456 11.46 7.61 -1.16
N MET A 457 12.35 8.58 -1.44
CA MET A 457 13.65 8.66 -0.77
C MET A 457 13.52 8.80 0.75
N GLN A 458 12.68 9.74 1.21
CA GLN A 458 12.43 9.98 2.62
C GLN A 458 11.79 8.75 3.29
N LYS A 459 10.79 8.16 2.64
CA LYS A 459 10.08 6.99 3.16
C LYS A 459 11.00 5.78 3.33
N ARG A 460 11.87 5.50 2.36
CA ARG A 460 12.84 4.40 2.46
C ARG A 460 13.89 4.62 3.54
N ALA A 461 14.35 5.86 3.72
CA ALA A 461 15.25 6.20 4.81
C ALA A 461 14.59 5.95 6.17
N GLN A 462 13.32 6.36 6.31
CA GLN A 462 12.53 6.15 7.52
C GLN A 462 12.31 4.65 7.79
N ASP A 463 11.87 3.91 6.78
CA ASP A 463 11.61 2.47 6.91
C ASP A 463 12.86 1.68 7.30
N LEU A 464 14.03 2.04 6.74
CA LEU A 464 15.31 1.44 7.14
C LEU A 464 15.69 1.79 8.58
N ALA A 465 15.54 3.06 8.99
CA ALA A 465 15.87 3.50 10.35
C ALA A 465 14.97 2.82 11.39
N ASP A 466 13.67 2.70 11.12
CA ASP A 466 12.72 2.02 11.98
C ASP A 466 13.04 0.52 12.08
N TRP A 467 13.34 -0.12 10.94
CA TRP A 467 13.71 -1.53 10.88
C TRP A 467 15.02 -1.81 11.64
N MET A 468 16.06 -0.99 11.44
CA MET A 468 17.34 -1.13 12.14
C MET A 468 17.18 -0.89 13.64
N THR A 469 16.46 0.16 14.04
CA THR A 469 16.24 0.46 15.46
C THR A 469 15.50 -0.67 16.17
N LEU A 470 14.49 -1.25 15.52
CA LEU A 470 13.78 -2.41 16.06
C LEU A 470 14.72 -3.61 16.27
N LYS A 471 15.53 -3.95 15.26
CA LYS A 471 16.46 -5.09 15.31
C LYS A 471 17.60 -4.89 16.30
N LEU A 472 18.13 -3.67 16.42
CA LEU A 472 19.24 -3.36 17.31
C LEU A 472 18.81 -3.29 18.79
N VAL A 473 17.65 -2.68 19.07
CA VAL A 473 17.18 -2.44 20.45
C VAL A 473 16.39 -3.61 21.01
N LYS A 474 15.50 -4.23 20.21
CA LYS A 474 14.59 -5.29 20.67
C LYS A 474 14.97 -6.67 20.15
N GLY A 475 15.87 -6.76 19.18
CA GLY A 475 16.30 -8.01 18.57
C GLY A 475 17.32 -8.77 19.42
N ASN A 476 17.42 -10.07 19.15
CA ASN A 476 18.50 -10.91 19.68
C ASN A 476 19.80 -10.76 18.85
N GLU A 477 20.85 -11.46 19.22
CA GLU A 477 22.14 -11.41 18.50
C GLU A 477 22.01 -11.75 17.00
N PHE A 478 21.12 -12.67 16.62
CA PHE A 478 20.86 -13.00 15.22
C PHE A 478 20.26 -11.81 14.46
N ASP A 479 19.27 -11.15 15.06
CA ASP A 479 18.64 -9.95 14.51
C ASP A 479 19.61 -8.78 14.39
N GLN A 480 20.43 -8.55 15.42
CA GLN A 480 21.46 -7.51 15.43
C GLN A 480 22.53 -7.76 14.36
N MET A 481 22.91 -9.02 14.15
CA MET A 481 23.80 -9.41 13.05
C MET A 481 23.16 -9.19 11.67
N GLN A 482 21.86 -9.45 11.50
CA GLN A 482 21.19 -9.12 10.22
C GLN A 482 21.21 -7.61 9.97
N ALA A 483 21.01 -6.80 11.01
CA ALA A 483 21.13 -5.34 10.90
C ALA A 483 22.55 -4.90 10.52
N ALA A 484 23.59 -5.59 11.02
CA ALA A 484 24.97 -5.32 10.63
C ALA A 484 25.25 -5.62 9.15
N TRP A 485 24.77 -6.75 8.63
CA TRP A 485 24.90 -7.06 7.20
C TRP A 485 24.15 -6.05 6.32
N VAL A 486 22.97 -5.61 6.74
CA VAL A 486 22.21 -4.54 6.05
C VAL A 486 22.97 -3.21 6.12
N ALA A 487 23.54 -2.85 7.26
CA ALA A 487 24.37 -1.65 7.38
C ALA A 487 25.56 -1.68 6.41
N LEU A 488 26.25 -2.82 6.27
CA LEU A 488 27.35 -2.99 5.34
C LEU A 488 26.91 -2.81 3.87
N ARG A 489 25.75 -3.38 3.50
CA ARG A 489 25.15 -3.19 2.18
C ARG A 489 24.92 -1.71 1.87
N GLU A 490 24.33 -0.97 2.82
CA GLU A 490 23.95 0.43 2.63
C GLU A 490 25.10 1.43 2.80
N CYS A 491 26.18 1.06 3.53
CA CYS A 491 27.28 1.96 3.85
C CYS A 491 28.01 2.50 2.60
N SER A 492 28.05 1.69 1.53
CA SER A 492 28.58 2.07 0.22
C SER A 492 27.95 3.36 -0.35
N ASN A 493 26.71 3.67 0.05
CA ASN A 493 26.00 4.86 -0.40
C ASN A 493 26.52 6.17 0.23
N PHE A 494 27.30 6.12 1.31
CA PHE A 494 27.67 7.31 2.10
C PHE A 494 29.13 7.76 1.99
N GLY A 495 30.01 6.92 1.43
CA GLY A 495 31.41 7.29 1.18
C GLY A 495 32.28 7.48 2.45
N GLY A 496 31.79 7.08 3.62
CA GLY A 496 32.49 7.13 4.90
C GLY A 496 32.41 5.80 5.65
N GLY A 497 33.37 5.52 6.53
CA GLY A 497 33.43 4.26 7.30
C GLY A 497 34.38 3.19 6.74
N GLN A 498 35.20 3.52 5.74
CA GLN A 498 36.16 2.58 5.11
C GLN A 498 37.08 1.92 6.14
N GLU A 499 37.59 2.66 7.12
CA GLU A 499 38.46 2.12 8.18
C GLU A 499 37.73 1.08 9.04
N LYS A 500 36.43 1.27 9.29
CA LYS A 500 35.61 0.31 10.05
C LYS A 500 35.34 -0.94 9.23
N VAL A 501 35.11 -0.80 7.92
CA VAL A 501 34.96 -1.93 7.00
C VAL A 501 36.26 -2.73 6.90
N GLN A 502 37.41 -2.08 6.72
CA GLN A 502 38.73 -2.74 6.67
C GLN A 502 39.04 -3.50 7.96
N ARG A 503 38.66 -2.94 9.11
CA ARG A 503 38.77 -3.63 10.40
C ARG A 503 37.89 -4.89 10.43
N LEU A 504 36.64 -4.79 9.99
CA LEU A 504 35.74 -5.95 9.90
C LEU A 504 36.27 -7.01 8.94
N GLU A 505 36.80 -6.62 7.78
CA GLU A 505 37.45 -7.55 6.84
C GLU A 505 38.63 -8.28 7.48
N SER A 506 39.47 -7.56 8.22
CA SER A 506 40.61 -8.15 8.93
C SER A 506 40.16 -9.17 9.99
N THR A 507 39.11 -8.84 10.75
CA THR A 507 38.53 -9.71 11.78
C THR A 507 37.85 -10.93 11.15
N LEU A 508 37.17 -10.74 10.02
CA LEU A 508 36.51 -11.78 9.24
C LEU A 508 37.53 -12.75 8.61
N GLU A 509 38.64 -12.25 8.07
CA GLU A 509 39.67 -13.10 7.48
C GLU A 509 40.43 -13.90 8.54
N ARG A 510 40.64 -13.33 9.73
CA ARG A 510 41.14 -14.08 10.89
C ARG A 510 40.18 -15.19 11.30
N TYR A 511 38.88 -14.93 11.30
CA TYR A 511 37.87 -15.96 11.55
C TYR A 511 37.91 -17.06 10.47
N LYS A 512 37.99 -16.70 9.18
CA LYS A 512 38.10 -17.66 8.07
C LYS A 512 39.36 -18.52 8.18
N THR A 513 40.50 -17.93 8.53
CA THR A 513 41.78 -18.65 8.71
C THR A 513 41.67 -19.69 9.83
N LEU A 514 41.17 -19.29 11.00
CA LEU A 514 40.94 -20.20 12.14
C LEU A 514 39.89 -21.26 11.83
N ARG A 515 38.88 -20.95 11.01
CA ARG A 515 37.90 -21.92 10.57
C ARG A 515 38.53 -22.94 9.63
N SER A 516 39.41 -22.49 8.72
CA SER A 516 40.05 -23.32 7.71
C SER A 516 41.04 -24.32 8.33
N SER A 517 41.73 -23.96 9.41
CA SER A 517 42.59 -24.90 10.16
C SER A 517 41.80 -26.04 10.83
N GLN A 518 40.49 -25.88 11.01
CA GLN A 518 39.61 -26.86 11.67
C GLN A 518 38.87 -27.78 10.70
N ILE A 519 39.15 -27.68 9.40
CA ILE A 519 38.50 -28.49 8.38
C ILE A 519 39.01 -29.93 8.44
N LEU A 520 38.07 -30.88 8.45
CA LEU A 520 38.38 -32.30 8.41
C LEU A 520 38.67 -32.71 6.95
N VAL A 521 39.94 -32.91 6.60
CA VAL A 521 40.33 -33.42 5.28
C VAL A 521 40.03 -34.92 5.24
N THR A 522 38.87 -35.27 4.67
CA THR A 522 38.39 -36.66 4.58
C THR A 522 39.17 -37.52 3.57
N ALA A 523 40.26 -37.01 3.00
CA ALA A 523 40.98 -37.65 1.89
C ALA A 523 42.23 -38.46 2.31
N ILE A 524 42.78 -38.27 3.51
CA ILE A 524 44.06 -38.94 3.90
C ILE A 524 43.83 -40.23 4.69
N GLU A 525 42.72 -40.36 5.42
CA GLU A 525 42.46 -41.57 6.23
C GLU A 525 42.04 -42.79 5.38
N ASN A 526 41.42 -42.58 4.20
CA ASN A 526 41.06 -43.68 3.32
C ASN A 526 42.25 -44.23 2.51
N GLU A 527 43.25 -43.42 2.15
CA GLU A 527 44.46 -43.93 1.47
C GLU A 527 45.41 -44.66 2.43
N GLN A 528 45.46 -44.27 3.71
CA GLN A 528 46.26 -44.99 4.71
C GLN A 528 45.60 -46.30 5.16
N GLN A 529 44.26 -46.39 5.15
CA GLN A 529 43.57 -47.66 5.37
C GLN A 529 43.64 -48.61 4.17
N LEU A 530 43.64 -48.12 2.93
CA LEU A 530 43.86 -48.98 1.76
C LEU A 530 45.31 -49.49 1.65
N LYS A 531 46.32 -48.71 2.08
CA LYS A 531 47.71 -49.19 2.11
C LYS A 531 48.02 -50.19 3.23
N GLN A 532 47.19 -50.30 4.26
CA GLN A 532 47.34 -51.32 5.31
C GLN A 532 46.59 -52.63 5.03
N VAL A 533 45.74 -52.68 4.00
CA VAL A 533 44.99 -53.89 3.62
C VAL A 533 45.75 -54.72 2.56
N ASP A 534 46.77 -54.16 1.90
CA ASP A 534 47.60 -54.89 0.91
C ASP A 534 48.88 -55.51 1.50
N GLU A 535 49.06 -55.56 2.82
CA GLU A 535 50.24 -56.14 3.48
C GLU A 535 49.95 -57.29 4.49
N TRP A 536 48.87 -58.06 4.29
CA TRP A 536 48.63 -59.32 5.04
C TRP A 536 48.21 -60.48 4.15
#